data_AF-A0A9P4LLH2-F1
#
_entry.id   AF-A0A9P4LLH2-F1
#
_cell.length_a   1.000
_cell.length_b   1.000
_cell.length_c   1.000
_cell.angle_alpha   90.00
_cell.angle_beta   90.00
_cell.angle_gamma   90.00
#
_symmetry.space_group_name_H-M   'P 1'
#
loop_
_entity.id
_entity.type
_entity.pdbx_description
1 polymer ?
#
loop_
_entity_poly.entity_id
_entity_poly.type
_entity_poly.pdbx_seq_one_letter_code
_entity_poly.pdbx_strand_id
1 'polypeptide(L)'
;MVSTTTETLLDAKANAPIPPLTISSLHILLLLGIPLIWFLSLQRRARNLALNQPAPHTLAELEQPWQTNDWATLFGLIGLSNDHRWSHIPLWLYHSIQHRWHQPSRPWLKRLLAMGVIPLYIQDGGIPQHRVNINTFGRRRRFPWFTYPLYQQGKKRAYFEFVVPYPRETREMMNFLNGIISNRIADGMADEPVVRDNSYGVTVRFSPPERGPIYYSIDNPPCRADRPIEVGAKSGMEPLLPFKADRVLKGGFGERCNALAQFMRDFDSSKIPLLRHADDTIVVRVEAKHYGVCELDQFVFGVAQDVGLPVLWPEVECRNAALEELERRGLSTDGLRPFMLSEPADYH
;
A
#
# COMPACT_ATOMS: atom_id res chain seq x y z
N MET A 1 36.44 60.04 39.43
CA MET A 1 37.39 59.10 40.05
C MET A 1 36.60 58.08 40.84
N VAL A 2 36.42 56.86 40.31
CA VAL A 2 36.54 55.56 40.99
C VAL A 2 36.55 54.54 39.85
N SER A 3 37.64 53.77 39.77
CA SER A 3 37.96 52.85 38.68
C SER A 3 37.35 51.47 38.92
N THR A 4 36.83 50.93 37.83
CA THR A 4 36.49 49.52 37.53
C THR A 4 37.65 48.56 37.74
N THR A 5 37.37 47.38 38.32
CA THR A 5 38.15 46.13 38.14
C THR A 5 37.36 44.91 38.65
N THR A 6 36.47 44.36 37.82
CA THR A 6 35.91 42.99 38.00
C THR A 6 35.56 42.40 36.64
N GLU A 7 36.58 41.94 35.91
CA GLU A 7 36.42 41.15 34.67
C GLU A 7 37.77 40.48 34.37
N THR A 8 38.09 39.34 34.99
CA THR A 8 39.29 38.54 34.59
C THR A 8 39.33 37.10 35.16
N LEU A 9 38.20 36.46 35.49
CA LEU A 9 38.26 35.10 36.10
C LEU A 9 37.33 34.02 35.50
N LEU A 10 36.70 34.25 34.35
CA LEU A 10 35.82 33.24 33.71
C LEU A 10 36.31 32.65 32.37
N ASP A 11 37.39 33.16 31.78
CA ASP A 11 37.86 32.68 30.46
C ASP A 11 38.99 31.63 30.47
N ALA A 12 39.47 31.19 31.63
CA ALA A 12 40.67 30.34 31.69
C ALA A 12 40.40 28.81 31.62
N LYS A 13 39.16 28.35 31.41
CA LYS A 13 38.83 26.90 31.43
C LYS A 13 38.31 26.29 30.12
N ALA A 14 38.25 27.05 29.03
CA ALA A 14 37.70 26.56 27.76
C ALA A 14 38.73 25.90 26.81
N ASN A 15 40.04 26.00 27.09
CA ASN A 15 41.10 25.57 26.16
C ASN A 15 42.04 24.50 26.75
N ALA A 16 41.50 23.49 27.43
CA ALA A 16 42.30 22.30 27.71
C ALA A 16 42.47 21.50 26.40
N PRO A 17 43.71 21.23 25.93
CA PRO A 17 43.93 20.44 24.72
C PRO A 17 43.37 19.04 24.96
N ILE A 18 42.40 18.65 24.14
CA ILE A 18 41.86 17.29 24.14
C ILE A 18 43.05 16.36 23.86
N PRO A 19 43.40 15.42 24.76
CA PRO A 19 44.52 14.54 24.54
C PRO A 19 44.29 13.79 23.23
N PRO A 20 45.30 13.72 22.33
CA PRO A 20 45.13 13.01 21.07
C PRO A 20 44.74 11.58 21.40
N LEU A 21 43.59 11.12 20.90
CA LEU A 21 43.28 9.70 20.91
C LEU A 21 44.42 9.01 20.18
N THR A 22 45.29 8.36 20.95
CA THR A 22 46.40 7.61 20.39
C THR A 22 45.77 6.53 19.51
N ILE A 23 46.37 6.30 18.35
CA ILE A 23 45.90 5.34 17.36
C ILE A 23 45.57 4.00 18.04
N SER A 24 46.32 3.62 19.07
CA SER A 24 46.10 2.47 19.94
C SER A 24 44.73 2.41 20.62
N SER A 25 44.19 3.52 21.15
CA SER A 25 42.88 3.55 21.82
C SER A 25 41.72 3.30 20.85
N LEU A 26 41.81 3.84 19.62
CA LEU A 26 40.83 3.60 18.56
C LEU A 26 40.85 2.13 18.12
N HIS A 27 42.05 1.55 17.98
CA HIS A 27 42.20 0.14 17.59
C HIS A 27 41.65 -0.79 18.66
N ILE A 28 41.86 -0.49 19.94
CA ILE A 28 41.29 -1.25 21.07
C ILE A 28 39.76 -1.15 21.09
N LEU A 29 39.20 0.05 20.90
CA LEU A 29 37.75 0.25 20.81
C LEU A 29 37.12 -0.51 19.64
N LEU A 30 37.79 -0.57 18.48
CA LEU A 30 37.31 -1.34 17.32
C LEU A 30 37.47 -2.85 17.55
N LEU A 31 38.60 -3.30 18.10
CA LEU A 31 38.87 -4.70 18.41
C LEU A 31 37.92 -5.28 19.45
N LEU A 32 37.48 -4.48 20.43
CA LEU A 32 36.55 -4.92 21.47
C LEU A 32 35.09 -4.61 21.14
N GLY A 33 34.83 -3.51 20.44
CA GLY A 33 33.49 -3.07 20.07
C GLY A 33 32.83 -4.00 19.04
N ILE A 34 33.57 -4.48 18.05
CA ILE A 34 33.02 -5.38 17.01
C ILE A 34 32.56 -6.72 17.61
N PRO A 35 33.36 -7.44 18.43
CA PRO A 35 32.92 -8.66 19.10
C PRO A 35 31.76 -8.44 20.07
N LEU A 36 31.74 -7.31 20.80
CA LEU A 36 30.67 -7.00 21.74
C LEU A 36 29.34 -6.75 21.02
N ILE A 37 29.34 -5.95 19.94
CA ILE A 37 28.16 -5.72 19.11
C ILE A 37 27.69 -7.04 18.48
N TRP A 38 28.63 -7.88 18.01
CA TRP A 38 28.30 -9.19 17.46
C TRP A 38 27.66 -10.10 18.51
N PHE A 39 28.23 -10.20 19.72
CA PHE A 39 27.70 -10.99 20.82
C PHE A 39 26.31 -10.51 21.27
N LEU A 40 26.12 -9.20 21.44
CA LEU A 40 24.82 -8.62 21.78
C LEU A 40 23.78 -8.88 20.68
N SER A 41 24.18 -8.84 19.41
CA SER A 41 23.30 -9.19 18.28
C SER A 41 22.93 -10.67 18.29
N LEU A 42 23.87 -11.56 18.66
CA LEU A 42 23.66 -12.99 18.77
C LEU A 42 22.72 -13.33 19.92
N GLN A 43 22.94 -12.72 21.10
CA GLN A 43 22.06 -12.89 22.26
C GLN A 43 20.65 -12.37 21.98
N ARG A 44 20.52 -11.22 21.29
CA ARG A 44 19.22 -10.69 20.90
C ARG A 44 18.51 -11.62 19.92
N ARG A 45 19.23 -12.20 18.96
CA ARG A 45 18.69 -13.26 18.07
C ARG A 45 18.26 -14.49 18.85
N ALA A 46 19.10 -15.00 19.74
CA ALA A 46 18.81 -16.18 20.54
C ALA A 46 17.59 -15.98 21.45
N ARG A 47 17.47 -14.81 22.10
CA ARG A 47 16.28 -14.45 22.88
C ARG A 47 15.02 -14.34 22.02
N ASN A 48 15.13 -13.73 20.84
CA ASN A 48 14.01 -13.63 19.90
C ASN A 48 13.57 -15.01 19.38
N LEU A 49 14.49 -15.97 19.25
CA LEU A 49 14.19 -17.35 18.88
C LEU A 49 13.61 -18.16 20.05
N ALA A 50 14.03 -17.89 21.28
CA ALA A 50 13.58 -18.63 22.47
C ALA A 50 12.22 -18.16 23.01
N LEU A 51 11.85 -16.88 22.81
CA LEU A 51 10.61 -16.32 23.35
C LEU A 51 9.37 -16.60 22.50
N ASN A 52 9.54 -17.00 21.24
CA ASN A 52 8.42 -17.21 20.33
C ASN A 52 8.76 -18.34 19.36
N GLN A 53 8.17 -19.52 19.53
CA GLN A 53 7.64 -20.29 18.40
C GLN A 53 6.85 -21.51 18.89
N PRO A 54 5.50 -21.46 18.87
CA PRO A 54 4.76 -22.51 18.17
C PRO A 54 5.46 -22.81 16.84
N ALA A 55 5.55 -24.09 16.44
CA ALA A 55 6.23 -24.49 15.22
C ALA A 55 5.90 -23.51 14.08
N PRO A 56 6.88 -22.88 13.41
CA PRO A 56 6.59 -21.91 12.39
C PRO A 56 5.79 -22.62 11.30
N HIS A 57 4.51 -22.26 11.18
CA HIS A 57 3.67 -22.76 10.11
C HIS A 57 4.44 -22.62 8.80
N THR A 58 4.50 -23.69 8.02
CA THR A 58 5.17 -23.60 6.73
C THR A 58 4.45 -22.58 5.85
N LEU A 59 5.14 -21.92 4.92
CA LEU A 59 4.49 -21.00 3.97
C LEU A 59 3.33 -21.67 3.24
N ALA A 60 3.46 -22.98 2.99
CA ALA A 60 2.41 -23.79 2.39
C ALA A 60 1.15 -23.88 3.27
N GLU A 61 1.28 -24.02 4.59
CA GLU A 61 0.14 -24.04 5.52
C GLU A 61 -0.63 -22.71 5.53
N LEU A 62 0.08 -21.59 5.47
CA LEU A 62 -0.53 -20.24 5.43
C LEU A 62 -1.26 -19.94 4.11
N GLU A 63 -0.94 -20.66 3.04
CA GLU A 63 -1.59 -20.50 1.74
C GLU A 63 -2.90 -21.31 1.62
N GLN A 64 -3.08 -22.38 2.39
CA GLN A 64 -4.23 -23.28 2.28
C GLN A 64 -5.61 -22.59 2.45
N PRO A 65 -5.81 -21.66 3.41
CA PRO A 65 -7.11 -20.99 3.58
C PRO A 65 -7.56 -20.21 2.34
N TRP A 66 -6.61 -19.70 1.56
CA TRP A 66 -6.89 -18.91 0.35
C TRP A 66 -7.40 -19.74 -0.82
N GLN A 67 -7.32 -21.07 -0.72
CA GLN A 67 -7.89 -22.02 -1.67
C GLN A 67 -9.36 -22.33 -1.37
N THR A 68 -10.03 -21.51 -0.57
CA THR A 68 -11.47 -21.62 -0.32
C THR A 68 -12.28 -21.46 -1.61
N ASN A 69 -13.46 -22.09 -1.64
CA ASN A 69 -14.49 -21.94 -2.67
C ASN A 69 -15.69 -21.12 -2.16
N ASP A 70 -15.59 -20.53 -0.97
CA ASP A 70 -16.61 -19.67 -0.39
C ASP A 70 -16.15 -18.20 -0.44
N TRP A 71 -17.01 -17.35 -1.01
CA TRP A 71 -16.75 -15.92 -1.11
C TRP A 71 -16.71 -15.24 0.25
N ALA A 72 -17.61 -15.60 1.19
CA ALA A 72 -17.61 -14.99 2.51
C ALA A 72 -16.28 -15.25 3.22
N THR A 73 -15.76 -16.47 3.12
CA THR A 73 -14.42 -16.85 3.57
C THR A 73 -13.33 -16.00 2.89
N LEU A 74 -13.35 -15.86 1.56
CA LEU A 74 -12.32 -15.06 0.85
C LEU A 74 -12.34 -13.59 1.27
N PHE A 75 -13.51 -12.96 1.29
CA PHE A 75 -13.67 -11.56 1.73
C PHE A 75 -13.24 -11.39 3.20
N GLY A 76 -13.58 -12.35 4.05
CA GLY A 76 -13.15 -12.40 5.45
C GLY A 76 -11.63 -12.52 5.59
N LEU A 77 -10.98 -13.40 4.82
CA LEU A 77 -9.53 -13.57 4.80
C LEU A 77 -8.83 -12.28 4.36
N ILE A 78 -9.32 -11.63 3.28
CA ILE A 78 -8.78 -10.35 2.80
C ILE A 78 -8.92 -9.26 3.87
N GLY A 79 -10.05 -9.20 4.56
CA GLY A 79 -10.27 -8.25 5.63
C GLY A 79 -9.33 -8.53 6.81
N LEU A 80 -9.30 -9.77 7.32
CA LEU A 80 -8.47 -10.17 8.46
C LEU A 80 -6.98 -9.95 8.17
N SER A 81 -6.52 -10.26 6.96
CA SER A 81 -5.13 -10.04 6.60
C SER A 81 -4.73 -8.56 6.58
N ASN A 82 -5.68 -7.66 6.32
CA ASN A 82 -5.44 -6.21 6.32
C ASN A 82 -5.41 -5.71 7.75
N ASP A 83 -6.40 -6.12 8.55
CA ASP A 83 -6.53 -5.75 9.95
C ASP A 83 -5.30 -6.20 10.77
N HIS A 84 -4.81 -7.41 10.52
CA HIS A 84 -3.66 -8.00 11.22
C HIS A 84 -2.32 -7.83 10.49
N ARG A 85 -2.30 -7.09 9.38
CA ARG A 85 -1.09 -6.80 8.59
C ARG A 85 -0.28 -8.05 8.23
N TRP A 86 -0.95 -9.12 7.82
CA TRP A 86 -0.27 -10.36 7.46
C TRP A 86 0.72 -10.12 6.30
N SER A 87 1.94 -10.62 6.46
CA SER A 87 3.01 -10.55 5.44
C SER A 87 2.97 -11.71 4.45
N HIS A 88 2.31 -12.80 4.81
CA HIS A 88 2.33 -14.07 4.06
C HIS A 88 0.99 -14.36 3.38
N ILE A 89 0.49 -13.40 2.61
CA ILE A 89 -0.74 -13.58 1.81
C ILE A 89 -0.43 -13.70 0.31
N PRO A 90 -1.32 -14.29 -0.49
CA PRO A 90 -1.13 -14.46 -1.92
C PRO A 90 -1.20 -13.15 -2.73
N LEU A 91 -1.48 -11.99 -2.12
CA LEU A 91 -1.47 -10.68 -2.79
C LEU A 91 -0.16 -9.92 -2.55
N TRP A 92 0.56 -9.54 -3.62
CA TRP A 92 1.88 -8.89 -3.57
C TRP A 92 1.83 -7.38 -3.28
N LEU A 93 0.85 -6.68 -3.86
CA LEU A 93 0.76 -5.20 -3.83
C LEU A 93 0.01 -4.63 -2.61
N TYR A 94 -0.15 -5.47 -1.61
CA TYR A 94 -1.04 -5.30 -0.48
C TYR A 94 -0.61 -4.23 0.53
N HIS A 95 0.68 -3.88 0.59
CA HIS A 95 1.18 -2.85 1.51
C HIS A 95 0.53 -1.47 1.30
N SER A 96 0.17 -1.15 0.05
CA SER A 96 -0.48 0.13 -0.26
C SER A 96 -1.89 0.24 0.34
N ILE A 97 -2.62 -0.88 0.34
CA ILE A 97 -3.95 -1.03 0.92
C ILE A 97 -3.84 -1.09 2.44
N GLN A 98 -3.00 -1.98 3.00
CA GLN A 98 -2.78 -2.11 4.45
C GLN A 98 -2.46 -0.77 5.13
N HIS A 99 -1.63 0.07 4.50
CA HIS A 99 -1.28 1.37 5.07
C HIS A 99 -2.49 2.30 5.24
N ARG A 100 -3.44 2.25 4.30
CA ARG A 100 -4.66 3.10 4.30
C ARG A 100 -5.82 2.46 5.02
N TRP A 101 -5.85 1.14 5.10
CA TRP A 101 -6.89 0.36 5.76
C TRP A 101 -7.15 0.77 7.22
N HIS A 102 -6.08 1.21 7.90
CA HIS A 102 -6.10 1.63 9.30
C HIS A 102 -6.18 3.14 9.50
N GLN A 103 -6.31 3.93 8.42
CA GLN A 103 -6.41 5.38 8.54
C GLN A 103 -7.84 5.76 8.93
N PRO A 104 -8.07 6.40 10.08
CA PRO A 104 -9.43 6.77 10.51
C PRO A 104 -10.15 7.69 9.51
N SER A 105 -9.39 8.50 8.77
CA SER A 105 -9.91 9.40 7.74
C SER A 105 -10.35 8.68 6.45
N ARG A 106 -10.07 7.38 6.28
CA ARG A 106 -10.33 6.63 5.04
C ARG A 106 -11.04 5.30 5.30
N PRO A 107 -12.29 5.33 5.78
CA PRO A 107 -13.07 4.12 6.04
C PRO A 107 -13.53 3.40 4.77
N TRP A 108 -13.31 3.99 3.59
CA TRP A 108 -13.89 3.57 2.32
C TRP A 108 -13.46 2.18 1.86
N LEU A 109 -12.19 1.80 2.10
CA LEU A 109 -11.67 0.50 1.64
C LEU A 109 -12.38 -0.70 2.28
N LYS A 110 -12.69 -0.60 3.59
CA LYS A 110 -13.44 -1.63 4.32
C LYS A 110 -14.86 -1.75 3.77
N ARG A 111 -15.51 -0.61 3.54
CA ARG A 111 -16.89 -0.55 3.05
C ARG A 111 -16.99 -1.05 1.61
N LEU A 112 -16.05 -0.68 0.75
CA LEU A 112 -15.95 -1.20 -0.62
C LEU A 112 -15.78 -2.72 -0.61
N LEU A 113 -14.91 -3.25 0.26
CA LEU A 113 -14.75 -4.70 0.41
C LEU A 113 -16.08 -5.38 0.78
N ALA A 114 -16.81 -4.83 1.75
CA ALA A 114 -18.12 -5.33 2.16
C ALA A 114 -19.20 -5.24 1.06
N MET A 115 -19.08 -4.29 0.13
CA MET A 115 -19.93 -4.15 -1.05
C MET A 115 -19.50 -5.05 -2.23
N GLY A 116 -18.50 -5.90 -2.05
CA GLY A 116 -18.03 -6.82 -3.10
C GLY A 116 -16.93 -6.24 -4.00
N VAL A 117 -16.38 -5.07 -3.68
CA VAL A 117 -15.30 -4.42 -4.43
C VAL A 117 -13.97 -4.68 -3.74
N ILE A 118 -13.11 -5.52 -4.32
CA ILE A 118 -11.84 -5.94 -3.71
C ILE A 118 -10.73 -4.94 -4.07
N PRO A 119 -10.19 -4.16 -3.10
CA PRO A 119 -9.11 -3.23 -3.36
C PRO A 119 -7.80 -3.98 -3.66
N LEU A 120 -7.13 -3.67 -4.76
CA LEU A 120 -5.86 -4.30 -5.13
C LEU A 120 -4.65 -3.42 -4.88
N TYR A 121 -4.74 -2.16 -5.31
CA TYR A 121 -3.65 -1.20 -5.16
C TYR A 121 -4.16 0.23 -5.18
N ILE A 122 -3.55 1.09 -4.36
CA ILE A 122 -3.89 2.50 -4.31
C ILE A 122 -2.63 3.36 -4.19
N GLN A 123 -2.61 4.43 -4.98
CA GLN A 123 -1.60 5.48 -4.92
C GLN A 123 -2.32 6.82 -4.86
N ASP A 124 -2.08 7.59 -3.82
CA ASP A 124 -2.59 8.96 -3.74
C ASP A 124 -1.76 9.90 -4.62
N GLY A 125 -2.43 10.93 -5.13
CA GLY A 125 -1.78 12.02 -5.83
C GLY A 125 -1.11 13.02 -4.88
N GLY A 126 -0.44 14.02 -5.43
CA GLY A 126 0.22 15.08 -4.68
C GLY A 126 1.73 15.08 -4.85
N ILE A 127 2.43 15.79 -3.97
CA ILE A 127 3.90 15.92 -4.00
C ILE A 127 4.49 15.26 -2.74
N PRO A 128 4.46 13.92 -2.61
CA PRO A 128 5.06 13.28 -1.46
C PRO A 128 6.58 13.34 -1.52
N GLN A 129 7.19 13.98 -0.52
CA GLN A 129 8.59 13.72 -0.16
C GLN A 129 8.64 12.47 0.71
N HIS A 130 9.39 11.46 0.28
CA HIS A 130 9.56 10.24 1.06
C HIS A 130 10.93 9.63 0.82
N ARG A 131 11.50 9.07 1.87
CA ARG A 131 12.73 8.30 1.79
C ARG A 131 12.43 6.96 1.12
N VAL A 132 13.04 6.70 -0.03
CA VAL A 132 12.89 5.43 -0.74
C VAL A 132 14.02 4.51 -0.27
N ASN A 133 13.71 3.71 0.75
CA ASN A 133 14.62 2.72 1.29
C ASN A 133 14.75 1.53 0.33
N ILE A 134 15.53 1.66 -0.74
CA ILE A 134 16.04 0.51 -1.49
C ILE A 134 17.37 0.12 -0.83
N ASN A 135 17.29 -0.48 0.35
CA ASN A 135 18.44 -1.14 0.93
C ASN A 135 18.60 -2.52 0.27
N THR A 136 19.15 -2.55 -0.93
CA THR A 136 19.59 -3.81 -1.54
C THR A 136 21.03 -4.07 -1.13
N PHE A 137 21.20 -4.99 -0.19
CA PHE A 137 22.49 -5.64 0.06
C PHE A 137 22.59 -6.83 -0.88
N GLY A 138 23.62 -6.86 -1.72
CA GLY A 138 23.84 -7.97 -2.62
C GLY A 138 25.31 -8.29 -2.77
N ARG A 139 25.59 -9.49 -3.27
CA ARG A 139 26.95 -9.94 -3.58
C ARG A 139 27.04 -10.17 -5.08
N ARG A 140 27.80 -9.35 -5.80
CA ARG A 140 28.11 -9.60 -7.23
C ARG A 140 29.49 -10.23 -7.30
N ARG A 141 29.54 -11.53 -7.63
CA ARG A 141 30.68 -12.43 -7.91
C ARG A 141 31.90 -12.39 -6.94
N ARG A 142 32.46 -11.24 -6.55
CA ARG A 142 33.57 -11.13 -5.57
C ARG A 142 33.50 -9.95 -4.61
N PHE A 143 32.65 -8.95 -4.82
CA PHE A 143 32.56 -7.78 -3.94
C PHE A 143 31.15 -7.59 -3.36
N PRO A 144 31.01 -7.27 -2.06
CA PRO A 144 29.75 -6.77 -1.53
C PRO A 144 29.47 -5.42 -2.19
N TRP A 145 28.25 -5.24 -2.70
CA TRP A 145 27.79 -3.93 -3.15
C TRP A 145 26.67 -3.48 -2.20
N PHE A 146 26.73 -2.20 -1.84
CA PHE A 146 25.76 -1.55 -0.99
C PHE A 146 25.08 -0.47 -1.79
N THR A 147 23.75 -0.54 -1.92
CA THR A 147 22.98 0.58 -2.44
C THR A 147 22.72 1.53 -1.28
N TYR A 148 23.22 2.76 -1.40
CA TYR A 148 22.86 3.82 -0.46
C TYR A 148 21.36 4.10 -0.56
N PRO A 149 20.68 4.34 0.58
CA PRO A 149 19.29 4.76 0.58
C PRO A 149 19.16 6.03 -0.27
N LEU A 150 18.17 6.04 -1.16
CA LEU A 150 17.89 7.19 -2.01
C LEU A 150 16.68 7.94 -1.46
N TYR A 151 16.83 9.23 -1.26
CA TYR A 151 15.72 10.14 -1.04
C TYR A 151 15.04 10.42 -2.37
N GLN A 152 13.70 10.50 -2.35
CA GLN A 152 12.89 10.77 -3.53
C GLN A 152 11.89 11.89 -3.21
N GLN A 153 11.83 12.87 -4.09
CA GLN A 153 10.80 13.88 -4.11
C GLN A 153 10.17 13.86 -5.49
N GLY A 154 8.85 13.75 -5.57
CA GLY A 154 8.18 13.77 -6.86
C GLY A 154 6.70 14.06 -6.75
N LYS A 155 6.14 14.58 -7.83
CA LYS A 155 4.71 14.74 -8.04
C LYS A 155 4.16 13.41 -8.55
N LYS A 156 3.12 12.90 -7.92
CA LYS A 156 2.43 11.65 -8.27
C LYS A 156 1.01 11.95 -8.70
N ARG A 157 0.52 11.22 -9.69
CA ARG A 157 -0.92 11.15 -9.98
C ARG A 157 -1.58 10.11 -9.09
N ALA A 158 -2.81 10.37 -8.68
CA ALA A 158 -3.59 9.38 -7.97
C ALA A 158 -4.04 8.28 -8.93
N TYR A 159 -4.02 7.02 -8.50
CA TYR A 159 -4.77 5.95 -9.16
C TYR A 159 -5.19 4.87 -8.16
N PHE A 160 -6.31 4.23 -8.44
CA PHE A 160 -6.88 3.16 -7.64
C PHE A 160 -7.26 1.99 -8.55
N GLU A 161 -6.75 0.80 -8.22
CA GLU A 161 -7.02 -0.46 -8.92
C GLU A 161 -7.78 -1.39 -7.98
N PHE A 162 -8.90 -1.93 -8.46
CA PHE A 162 -9.76 -2.84 -7.70
C PHE A 162 -10.37 -3.91 -8.61
N VAL A 163 -10.87 -4.98 -7.98
CA VAL A 163 -11.55 -6.09 -8.64
C VAL A 163 -13.02 -6.10 -8.28
N VAL A 164 -13.85 -6.38 -9.28
CA VAL A 164 -15.26 -6.71 -9.12
C VAL A 164 -15.47 -8.14 -9.63
N PRO A 165 -15.70 -9.12 -8.74
CA PRO A 165 -16.11 -10.47 -9.13
C PRO A 165 -17.59 -10.46 -9.52
N TYR A 166 -17.99 -11.30 -10.47
CA TYR A 166 -19.39 -11.50 -10.87
C TYR A 166 -20.24 -10.23 -11.08
N PRO A 167 -19.72 -9.22 -11.81
CA PRO A 167 -20.45 -7.97 -11.99
C PRO A 167 -21.84 -8.14 -12.60
N ARG A 168 -22.09 -9.22 -13.35
CA ARG A 168 -23.36 -9.46 -14.04
C ARG A 168 -24.46 -10.06 -13.17
N GLU A 169 -24.14 -10.51 -11.95
CA GLU A 169 -25.12 -11.15 -11.06
C GLU A 169 -26.15 -10.18 -10.50
N THR A 170 -25.76 -8.93 -10.26
CA THR A 170 -26.65 -7.90 -9.70
C THR A 170 -26.73 -6.68 -10.60
N ARG A 171 -27.94 -6.11 -10.70
CA ARG A 171 -28.16 -4.90 -11.50
C ARG A 171 -27.42 -3.72 -10.90
N GLU A 172 -27.34 -3.66 -9.57
CA GLU A 172 -26.68 -2.64 -8.79
C GLU A 172 -25.17 -2.63 -9.07
N MET A 173 -24.51 -3.79 -9.16
CA MET A 173 -23.09 -3.87 -9.51
C MET A 173 -22.81 -3.46 -10.96
N MET A 174 -23.69 -3.83 -11.90
CA MET A 174 -23.59 -3.33 -13.27
C MET A 174 -23.79 -1.81 -13.34
N ASN A 175 -24.76 -1.27 -12.59
CA ASN A 175 -24.99 0.17 -12.49
C ASN A 175 -23.78 0.88 -11.89
N PHE A 176 -23.17 0.32 -10.84
CA PHE A 176 -21.92 0.80 -10.25
C PHE A 176 -20.81 0.87 -11.30
N LEU A 177 -20.55 -0.22 -12.03
CA LEU A 177 -19.53 -0.23 -13.08
C LEU A 177 -19.84 0.78 -14.19
N ASN A 178 -21.10 0.87 -14.63
CA ASN A 178 -21.51 1.85 -15.63
C ASN A 178 -21.35 3.29 -15.10
N GLY A 179 -21.63 3.54 -13.82
CA GLY A 179 -21.40 4.82 -13.15
C GLY A 179 -19.91 5.18 -13.11
N ILE A 180 -19.06 4.23 -12.75
CA ILE A 180 -17.59 4.41 -12.79
C ILE A 180 -17.10 4.65 -14.22
N ILE A 181 -17.59 3.91 -15.21
CA ILE A 181 -17.15 4.02 -16.61
C ILE A 181 -17.62 5.35 -17.21
N SER A 182 -18.90 5.68 -17.07
CA SER A 182 -19.46 6.91 -17.63
C SER A 182 -18.93 8.15 -16.92
N ASN A 183 -18.56 8.04 -15.63
CA ASN A 183 -18.00 9.09 -14.77
C ASN A 183 -18.45 10.51 -15.16
N ARG A 184 -19.77 10.67 -15.31
CA ARG A 184 -20.40 11.98 -15.35
C ARG A 184 -20.75 12.33 -13.92
N ILE A 185 -19.96 13.22 -13.33
CA ILE A 185 -20.45 14.01 -12.22
C ILE A 185 -21.56 14.88 -12.82
N ALA A 186 -22.80 14.41 -12.70
CA ALA A 186 -23.97 15.20 -12.99
C ALA A 186 -24.15 16.21 -11.85
N ASP A 187 -23.28 17.20 -11.78
CA ASP A 187 -23.53 18.37 -10.93
C ASP A 187 -24.58 19.24 -11.62
N GLY A 188 -25.79 19.16 -11.11
CA GLY A 188 -26.71 20.29 -11.04
C GLY A 188 -27.55 20.58 -12.28
N MET A 189 -28.85 20.38 -12.15
CA MET A 189 -29.82 21.29 -12.78
C MET A 189 -29.69 22.65 -12.10
N ALA A 190 -29.02 23.63 -12.73
CA ALA A 190 -29.22 25.08 -12.58
C ALA A 190 -28.11 25.84 -13.32
N ASP A 191 -28.41 26.37 -14.51
CA ASP A 191 -27.90 27.56 -15.21
C ASP A 191 -26.42 27.99 -15.20
N GLU A 192 -25.49 27.30 -14.52
CA GLU A 192 -24.06 27.51 -14.65
C GLU A 192 -23.33 26.16 -14.70
N PRO A 193 -22.66 25.80 -15.82
CA PRO A 193 -21.83 24.61 -15.86
C PRO A 193 -20.60 24.84 -14.99
N VAL A 194 -20.67 24.42 -13.73
CA VAL A 194 -19.48 24.20 -12.91
C VAL A 194 -18.77 23.00 -13.54
N VAL A 195 -17.82 23.27 -14.43
CA VAL A 195 -16.90 22.25 -14.94
C VAL A 195 -16.06 21.78 -13.75
N ARG A 196 -16.56 20.79 -12.99
CA ARG A 196 -15.70 20.04 -12.08
C ARG A 196 -14.72 19.29 -12.96
N ASP A 197 -13.47 19.73 -12.93
CA ASP A 197 -12.32 19.15 -13.64
C ASP A 197 -11.93 17.73 -13.11
N ASN A 198 -12.90 17.04 -12.51
CA ASN A 198 -12.80 15.75 -11.84
C ASN A 198 -13.01 14.58 -12.82
N SER A 199 -12.74 14.78 -14.10
CA SER A 199 -12.80 13.69 -15.08
C SER A 199 -11.63 12.73 -14.84
N TYR A 200 -11.88 11.65 -14.12
CA TYR A 200 -10.90 10.58 -13.91
C TYR A 200 -10.83 9.70 -15.15
N GLY A 201 -9.62 9.31 -15.57
CA GLY A 201 -9.45 8.32 -16.62
C GLY A 201 -9.81 6.93 -16.10
N VAL A 202 -10.57 6.17 -16.89
CA VAL A 202 -11.04 4.84 -16.50
C VAL A 202 -10.61 3.80 -17.52
N THR A 203 -9.95 2.77 -17.02
CA THR A 203 -9.55 1.59 -17.79
C THR A 203 -10.16 0.35 -17.15
N VAL A 204 -10.79 -0.47 -17.98
CA VAL A 204 -11.45 -1.70 -17.55
C VAL A 204 -10.78 -2.88 -18.23
N ARG A 205 -10.54 -3.94 -17.49
CA ARG A 205 -9.99 -5.18 -18.02
C ARG A 205 -10.82 -6.36 -17.55
N PHE A 206 -11.36 -7.11 -18.50
CA PHE A 206 -11.98 -8.39 -18.22
C PHE A 206 -10.89 -9.43 -17.96
N SER A 207 -11.06 -10.26 -16.95
CA SER A 207 -10.08 -11.25 -16.48
C SER A 207 -10.76 -12.62 -16.44
N PRO A 208 -10.14 -13.65 -17.03
CA PRO A 208 -9.50 -14.64 -16.15
C PRO A 208 -8.10 -15.05 -16.67
N PRO A 209 -7.30 -15.72 -15.84
CA PRO A 209 -6.13 -15.18 -15.10
C PRO A 209 -5.03 -14.47 -15.91
N GLU A 210 -5.11 -14.50 -17.23
CA GLU A 210 -4.13 -13.94 -18.16
C GLU A 210 -4.58 -12.59 -18.76
N ARG A 211 -3.83 -12.10 -19.74
CA ARG A 211 -4.08 -10.82 -20.39
C ARG A 211 -5.42 -10.84 -21.15
N GLY A 212 -6.52 -10.47 -20.50
CA GLY A 212 -7.78 -10.18 -21.18
C GLY A 212 -7.79 -8.82 -21.92
N PRO A 213 -8.82 -8.57 -22.73
CA PRO A 213 -8.99 -7.30 -23.45
C PRO A 213 -9.08 -6.13 -22.47
N ILE A 214 -8.47 -5.02 -22.87
CA ILE A 214 -8.54 -3.75 -22.15
C ILE A 214 -9.50 -2.84 -22.90
N TYR A 215 -10.46 -2.29 -22.16
CA TYR A 215 -11.43 -1.33 -22.63
C TYR A 215 -11.22 -0.01 -21.92
N TYR A 216 -11.57 1.07 -22.62
CA TYR A 216 -11.49 2.42 -22.10
C TYR A 216 -12.87 3.01 -22.08
N SER A 217 -13.12 3.86 -21.09
CA SER A 217 -14.26 4.75 -21.19
C SER A 217 -14.04 5.72 -22.34
N ILE A 218 -15.03 5.82 -23.25
CA ILE A 218 -15.04 6.81 -24.33
C ILE A 218 -15.18 8.21 -23.72
N ASP A 219 -16.02 8.33 -22.69
CA ASP A 219 -16.26 9.59 -21.99
C ASP A 219 -15.07 10.01 -21.15
N ASN A 220 -14.31 9.03 -20.66
CA ASN A 220 -13.23 9.22 -19.69
C ASN A 220 -11.99 8.39 -20.03
N PRO A 221 -11.31 8.69 -21.15
CA PRO A 221 -10.16 7.92 -21.59
C PRO A 221 -9.01 8.03 -20.59
N PRO A 222 -8.18 6.99 -20.46
CA PRO A 222 -7.04 7.00 -19.54
C PRO A 222 -6.04 8.09 -19.90
N CYS A 223 -5.23 8.49 -18.92
CA CYS A 223 -4.18 9.47 -19.15
C CYS A 223 -3.13 8.87 -20.11
N ARG A 224 -2.77 9.60 -21.17
CA ARG A 224 -1.83 9.13 -22.21
C ARG A 224 -0.48 8.68 -21.63
N ALA A 225 0.16 7.72 -22.29
CA ALA A 225 1.42 7.10 -21.82
C ALA A 225 2.61 8.09 -21.77
N ASP A 226 2.58 9.12 -22.62
CA ASP A 226 3.56 10.23 -22.63
C ASP A 226 3.43 11.13 -21.40
N ARG A 227 2.30 11.08 -20.69
CA ARG A 227 2.11 11.75 -19.41
C ARG A 227 2.54 10.81 -18.28
N PRO A 228 3.65 11.07 -17.59
CA PRO A 228 4.17 10.21 -16.53
C PRO A 228 3.29 10.20 -15.27
N ILE A 229 3.21 9.06 -14.59
CA ILE A 229 2.51 8.94 -13.30
C ILE A 229 3.28 9.62 -12.18
N GLU A 230 4.60 9.56 -12.27
CA GLU A 230 5.48 10.16 -11.29
C GLU A 230 6.64 10.87 -11.96
N VAL A 231 6.80 12.15 -11.61
CA VAL A 231 7.89 13.01 -12.03
C VAL A 231 8.56 13.57 -10.79
N GLY A 232 9.90 13.50 -10.73
CA GLY A 232 10.62 13.99 -9.57
C GLY A 232 12.11 13.74 -9.64
N ALA A 233 12.80 13.97 -8.53
CA ALA A 233 14.22 13.78 -8.37
C ALA A 233 14.54 12.64 -7.38
N LYS A 234 15.72 12.03 -7.55
CA LYS A 234 16.30 11.07 -6.59
C LYS A 234 17.70 11.51 -6.19
N SER A 235 18.02 11.46 -4.90
CA SER A 235 19.33 11.86 -4.36
C SER A 235 19.80 10.92 -3.26
N GLY A 236 21.11 10.68 -3.15
CA GLY A 236 21.69 9.98 -2.00
C GLY A 236 21.68 10.82 -0.71
N MET A 237 21.49 12.14 -0.85
CA MET A 237 21.36 13.08 0.26
C MET A 237 20.09 13.91 0.08
N GLU A 238 19.24 13.92 1.09
CA GLU A 238 17.99 14.68 1.11
C GLU A 238 18.18 16.18 0.81
N PRO A 239 19.17 16.88 1.40
CA PRO A 239 19.36 18.31 1.14
C PRO A 239 19.72 18.65 -0.31
N LEU A 240 20.16 17.66 -1.10
CA LEU A 240 20.49 17.85 -2.51
C LEU A 240 19.28 17.66 -3.44
N LEU A 241 18.13 17.19 -2.94
CA LEU A 241 16.93 16.98 -3.76
C LEU A 241 16.45 18.25 -4.47
N PRO A 242 16.37 19.44 -3.81
CA PRO A 242 15.87 20.66 -4.47
C PRO A 242 16.75 21.15 -5.63
N PHE A 243 18.01 20.73 -5.68
CA PHE A 243 18.97 21.14 -6.71
C PHE A 243 19.04 20.17 -7.89
N LYS A 244 18.32 19.05 -7.84
CA LYS A 244 18.29 18.07 -8.93
C LYS A 244 17.14 18.34 -9.87
N ALA A 245 17.40 18.21 -11.16
CA ALA A 245 16.35 18.28 -12.17
C ALA A 245 15.35 17.13 -12.01
N ASP A 246 14.07 17.47 -12.16
CA ASP A 246 12.99 16.50 -12.23
C ASP A 246 13.15 15.59 -13.46
N ARG A 247 12.88 14.31 -13.26
CA ARG A 247 12.87 13.30 -14.32
C ARG A 247 11.66 12.38 -14.15
N VAL A 248 11.30 11.67 -15.20
CA VAL A 248 10.26 10.64 -15.13
C VAL A 248 10.75 9.51 -14.22
N LEU A 249 10.09 9.33 -13.08
CA LEU A 249 10.38 8.25 -12.13
C LEU A 249 9.52 7.02 -12.40
N LYS A 250 8.27 7.24 -12.84
CA LYS A 250 7.33 6.20 -13.27
C LYS A 250 6.60 6.69 -14.50
N GLY A 251 6.75 5.97 -15.61
CA GLY A 251 6.08 6.27 -16.87
C GLY A 251 4.55 6.22 -16.74
N GLY A 252 3.85 6.85 -17.68
CA GLY A 252 2.41 6.71 -17.81
C GLY A 252 2.08 5.26 -18.16
N PHE A 253 1.01 4.72 -17.58
CA PHE A 253 0.50 3.44 -18.05
C PHE A 253 -0.27 3.62 -19.37
N GLY A 254 -0.79 4.82 -19.65
CA GLY A 254 -1.60 5.01 -20.84
C GLY A 254 -2.83 4.13 -20.75
N GLU A 255 -2.97 3.35 -21.80
CA GLU A 255 -3.92 2.29 -22.03
C GLU A 255 -3.71 1.00 -21.20
N ARG A 256 -2.79 0.97 -20.21
CA ARG A 256 -2.47 -0.27 -19.47
C ARG A 256 -3.21 -0.37 -18.13
N CYS A 257 -3.97 -1.44 -17.97
CA CYS A 257 -4.45 -1.95 -16.69
C CYS A 257 -3.74 -3.26 -16.36
N ASN A 258 -3.24 -3.40 -15.13
CA ASN A 258 -2.57 -4.62 -14.69
C ASN A 258 -3.57 -5.80 -14.71
N ALA A 259 -3.10 -6.98 -15.11
CA ALA A 259 -3.92 -8.20 -14.99
C ALA A 259 -3.96 -8.66 -13.53
N LEU A 260 -4.99 -9.43 -13.13
CA LEU A 260 -5.12 -9.93 -11.76
C LEU A 260 -3.84 -10.64 -11.26
N ALA A 261 -3.22 -11.45 -12.11
CA ALA A 261 -1.96 -12.14 -11.82
C ALA A 261 -0.84 -11.19 -11.35
N GLN A 262 -0.80 -9.93 -11.81
CA GLN A 262 0.23 -8.97 -11.39
C GLN A 262 0.09 -8.48 -9.95
N PHE A 263 -1.08 -8.68 -9.36
CA PHE A 263 -1.33 -8.41 -7.95
C PHE A 263 -1.11 -9.64 -7.07
N MET A 264 -0.90 -10.81 -7.68
CA MET A 264 -0.66 -12.06 -6.98
C MET A 264 0.83 -12.28 -6.75
N ARG A 265 1.16 -12.92 -5.63
CA ARG A 265 2.52 -13.38 -5.32
C ARG A 265 2.98 -14.36 -6.40
N ASP A 266 4.24 -14.23 -6.80
CA ASP A 266 4.86 -15.03 -7.86
C ASP A 266 4.14 -14.96 -9.22
N PHE A 267 3.29 -13.94 -9.40
CA PHE A 267 2.43 -13.78 -10.57
C PHE A 267 1.45 -14.95 -10.79
N ASP A 268 1.10 -15.68 -9.72
CA ASP A 268 0.32 -16.90 -9.79
C ASP A 268 -1.10 -16.71 -9.25
N SER A 269 -2.05 -16.58 -10.18
CA SER A 269 -3.49 -16.53 -9.87
C SER A 269 -4.08 -17.81 -9.27
N SER A 270 -3.39 -18.96 -9.38
CA SER A 270 -3.88 -20.22 -8.82
C SER A 270 -3.93 -20.22 -7.29
N LYS A 271 -3.25 -19.26 -6.66
CA LYS A 271 -3.23 -19.04 -5.21
C LYS A 271 -4.58 -18.57 -4.64
N ILE A 272 -5.46 -18.01 -5.48
CA ILE A 272 -6.84 -17.64 -5.11
C ILE A 272 -7.80 -18.17 -6.20
N PRO A 273 -8.15 -19.47 -6.15
CA PRO A 273 -8.94 -20.12 -7.19
C PRO A 273 -10.28 -19.43 -7.48
N LEU A 274 -10.97 -18.91 -6.45
CA LEU A 274 -12.24 -18.20 -6.62
C LEU A 274 -12.17 -17.04 -7.61
N LEU A 275 -11.18 -16.15 -7.44
CA LEU A 275 -11.00 -15.01 -8.36
C LEU A 275 -10.52 -15.45 -9.74
N ARG A 276 -9.83 -16.59 -9.83
CA ARG A 276 -9.37 -17.14 -11.12
C ARG A 276 -10.50 -17.75 -11.92
N HIS A 277 -11.43 -18.43 -11.26
CA HIS A 277 -12.53 -19.18 -11.88
C HIS A 277 -13.82 -18.37 -12.03
N ALA A 278 -13.87 -17.16 -11.50
CA ALA A 278 -14.97 -16.23 -11.76
C ALA A 278 -14.86 -15.67 -13.19
N ASP A 279 -15.66 -16.27 -14.09
CA ASP A 279 -15.63 -16.13 -15.56
C ASP A 279 -15.84 -14.70 -16.10
N ASP A 280 -16.28 -13.77 -15.25
CA ASP A 280 -16.55 -12.37 -15.59
C ASP A 280 -15.88 -11.37 -14.62
N THR A 281 -14.82 -11.79 -13.92
CA THR A 281 -14.06 -10.90 -13.04
C THR A 281 -13.51 -9.70 -13.81
N ILE A 282 -13.75 -8.49 -13.31
CA ILE A 282 -13.26 -7.25 -13.91
C ILE A 282 -12.24 -6.59 -13.00
N VAL A 283 -11.09 -6.22 -13.56
CA VAL A 283 -10.14 -5.28 -12.93
C VAL A 283 -10.44 -3.89 -13.47
N VAL A 284 -10.72 -2.95 -12.58
CA VAL A 284 -10.96 -1.55 -12.91
C VAL A 284 -9.82 -0.71 -12.37
N ARG A 285 -9.38 0.23 -13.20
CA ARG A 285 -8.45 1.29 -12.80
C ARG A 285 -9.11 2.64 -13.00
N VAL A 286 -9.11 3.43 -11.93
CA VAL A 286 -9.46 4.85 -11.95
C VAL A 286 -8.16 5.65 -11.75
N GLU A 287 -7.90 6.64 -12.60
CA GLU A 287 -6.67 7.45 -12.58
C GLU A 287 -6.97 8.94 -12.68
N ALA A 288 -6.34 9.74 -11.82
CA ALA A 288 -6.39 11.20 -11.91
C ALA A 288 -5.61 11.73 -13.11
N LYS A 289 -6.18 12.69 -13.83
CA LYS A 289 -5.52 13.38 -14.97
C LYS A 289 -4.54 14.47 -14.51
N HIS A 290 -4.51 14.78 -13.21
CA HIS A 290 -3.66 15.79 -12.57
C HIS A 290 -2.76 15.18 -11.48
N TYR A 291 -1.77 15.95 -11.02
CA TYR A 291 -0.87 15.58 -9.90
C TYR A 291 -1.34 16.09 -8.52
N GLY A 292 -2.50 16.73 -8.44
CA GLY A 292 -3.10 17.15 -7.16
C GLY A 292 -3.42 15.98 -6.23
N VAL A 293 -3.59 16.29 -4.95
CA VAL A 293 -4.03 15.32 -3.92
C VAL A 293 -5.44 14.86 -4.26
N CYS A 294 -5.66 13.55 -4.26
CA CYS A 294 -6.96 12.94 -4.55
C CYS A 294 -7.04 11.55 -3.93
N GLU A 295 -8.15 11.27 -3.25
CA GLU A 295 -8.48 9.98 -2.63
C GLU A 295 -9.51 9.26 -3.51
N LEU A 296 -9.02 8.47 -4.47
CA LEU A 296 -9.89 7.84 -5.46
C LEU A 296 -10.77 6.72 -4.91
N ASP A 297 -10.41 6.12 -3.77
CA ASP A 297 -11.26 5.21 -3.01
C ASP A 297 -12.53 5.90 -2.50
N GLN A 298 -12.44 7.17 -2.06
CA GLN A 298 -13.62 7.95 -1.67
C GLN A 298 -14.55 8.18 -2.86
N PHE A 299 -13.99 8.55 -4.02
CA PHE A 299 -14.77 8.72 -5.24
C PHE A 299 -15.49 7.42 -5.64
N VAL A 300 -14.76 6.29 -5.68
CA VAL A 300 -15.35 4.99 -6.04
C VAL A 300 -16.43 4.59 -5.03
N PHE A 301 -16.23 4.84 -3.74
CA PHE A 301 -17.25 4.59 -2.74
C PHE A 301 -18.48 5.48 -2.92
N GLY A 302 -18.32 6.77 -3.24
CA GLY A 302 -19.43 7.67 -3.55
C GLY A 302 -20.30 7.13 -4.69
N VAL A 303 -19.68 6.68 -5.79
CA VAL A 303 -20.41 6.06 -6.91
C VAL A 303 -21.14 4.79 -6.47
N ALA A 304 -20.55 3.97 -5.60
CA ALA A 304 -21.22 2.79 -5.03
C ALA A 304 -22.44 3.16 -4.19
N GLN A 305 -22.37 4.25 -3.41
CA GLN A 305 -23.50 4.75 -2.63
C GLN A 305 -24.61 5.33 -3.52
N ASP A 306 -24.25 6.12 -4.54
CA ASP A 306 -25.21 6.78 -5.43
C ASP A 306 -26.09 5.77 -6.18
N VAL A 307 -25.53 4.62 -6.54
CA VAL A 307 -26.29 3.53 -7.21
C VAL A 307 -26.97 2.58 -6.23
N GLY A 308 -26.83 2.81 -4.91
CA GLY A 308 -27.42 1.98 -3.87
C GLY A 308 -26.82 0.58 -3.77
N LEU A 309 -25.50 0.43 -4.00
CA LEU A 309 -24.85 -0.88 -3.93
C LEU A 309 -24.97 -1.46 -2.51
N PRO A 310 -25.61 -2.63 -2.32
CA PRO A 310 -25.85 -3.18 -0.99
C PRO A 310 -24.55 -3.72 -0.38
N VAL A 311 -24.57 -3.90 0.94
CA VAL A 311 -23.55 -4.69 1.63
C VAL A 311 -23.81 -6.17 1.32
N LEU A 312 -23.00 -6.73 0.41
CA LEU A 312 -23.09 -8.14 0.00
C LEU A 312 -22.40 -9.07 0.99
N TRP A 313 -21.36 -8.57 1.64
CA TRP A 313 -20.45 -9.35 2.49
C TRP A 313 -20.38 -8.69 3.86
N PRO A 314 -21.37 -8.95 4.74
CA PRO A 314 -21.37 -8.41 6.09
C PRO A 314 -20.11 -8.84 6.84
N GLU A 315 -19.46 -7.86 7.46
CA GLU A 315 -18.14 -8.03 8.04
C GLU A 315 -18.08 -9.14 9.10
N VAL A 316 -19.11 -9.26 9.93
CA VAL A 316 -19.22 -10.30 10.98
C VAL A 316 -19.33 -11.69 10.36
N GLU A 317 -20.14 -11.86 9.32
CA GLU A 317 -20.35 -13.15 8.65
C GLU A 317 -19.08 -13.60 7.94
N CYS A 318 -18.46 -12.71 7.16
CA CYS A 318 -17.20 -12.98 6.49
C CYS A 318 -16.08 -13.29 7.48
N ARG A 319 -16.02 -12.57 8.62
CA ARG A 319 -15.06 -12.87 9.68
C ARG A 319 -15.22 -14.30 10.17
N ASN A 320 -16.44 -14.68 10.54
CA ASN A 320 -16.71 -15.99 11.12
C ASN A 320 -16.38 -17.09 10.12
N ALA A 321 -16.78 -16.93 8.85
CA ALA A 321 -16.42 -17.86 7.77
C ALA A 321 -14.88 -17.99 7.62
N ALA A 322 -14.15 -16.89 7.68
CA ALA A 322 -12.68 -16.92 7.63
C ALA A 322 -12.05 -17.58 8.86
N LEU A 323 -12.56 -17.33 10.06
CA LEU A 323 -12.07 -17.99 11.29
C LEU A 323 -12.33 -19.50 11.25
N GLU A 324 -13.53 -19.90 10.83
CA GLU A 324 -13.88 -21.31 10.65
C GLU A 324 -12.97 -21.98 9.61
N GLU A 325 -12.62 -21.30 8.51
CA GLU A 325 -11.63 -21.81 7.56
C GLU A 325 -10.24 -21.96 8.19
N LEU A 326 -9.76 -20.95 8.93
CA LEU A 326 -8.46 -21.01 9.60
C LEU A 326 -8.40 -22.19 10.58
N GLU A 327 -9.43 -22.36 11.41
CA GLU A 327 -9.55 -23.45 12.38
C GLU A 327 -9.59 -24.82 11.69
N ARG A 328 -10.34 -24.93 10.58
CA ARG A 328 -10.41 -26.16 9.77
C ARG A 328 -9.04 -26.53 9.18
N ARG A 329 -8.17 -25.56 8.93
CA ARG A 329 -6.78 -25.78 8.49
C ARG A 329 -5.78 -25.91 9.63
N GLY A 330 -6.23 -25.92 10.88
CA GLY A 330 -5.38 -26.05 12.06
C GLY A 330 -4.52 -24.82 12.34
N LEU A 331 -4.92 -23.65 11.82
CA LEU A 331 -4.25 -22.37 12.09
C LEU A 331 -4.86 -21.72 13.33
N SER A 332 -4.02 -21.15 14.19
CA SER A 332 -4.49 -20.46 15.40
C SER A 332 -5.28 -19.19 15.05
N THR A 333 -6.43 -19.03 15.69
CA THR A 333 -7.27 -17.84 15.65
C THR A 333 -7.05 -16.92 16.86
N ASP A 334 -6.12 -17.26 17.75
CA ASP A 334 -5.85 -16.53 18.98
C ASP A 334 -5.33 -15.12 18.69
N GLY A 335 -5.94 -14.12 19.33
CA GLY A 335 -5.56 -12.71 19.15
C GLY A 335 -6.06 -12.07 17.85
N LEU A 336 -6.83 -12.79 17.02
CA LEU A 336 -7.54 -12.19 15.89
C LEU A 336 -8.73 -11.36 16.40
N ARG A 337 -8.56 -10.04 16.36
CA ARG A 337 -9.53 -9.10 16.92
C ARG A 337 -10.81 -9.10 16.07
N PRO A 338 -11.96 -8.70 16.63
CA PRO A 338 -13.12 -8.34 15.82
C PRO A 338 -12.69 -7.27 14.81
N PHE A 339 -13.27 -7.31 13.62
CA PHE A 339 -13.18 -6.16 12.74
C PHE A 339 -13.77 -4.96 13.47
N MET A 340 -12.93 -4.00 13.84
CA MET A 340 -13.43 -2.69 14.25
C MET A 340 -13.57 -1.87 12.97
N LEU A 341 -14.72 -2.00 12.30
CA LEU A 341 -15.39 -0.77 11.92
C LEU A 341 -15.80 -0.12 13.25
N SER A 342 -15.39 1.13 13.46
CA SER A 342 -16.06 2.02 14.41
C SER A 342 -17.55 1.71 14.41
N GLU A 343 -18.12 1.52 15.60
CA GLU A 343 -19.53 1.18 15.80
C GLU A 343 -20.43 1.85 14.73
N PRO A 344 -21.48 1.15 14.26
CA PRO A 344 -22.45 1.73 13.35
C PRO A 344 -23.22 2.81 14.12
N ALA A 345 -22.62 3.99 14.29
CA ALA A 345 -23.33 5.20 14.61
C ALA A 345 -24.08 5.60 13.34
N ASP A 346 -25.27 5.02 13.22
CA ASP A 346 -26.40 5.46 12.39
C ASP A 346 -26.08 5.70 10.89
N TYR A 347 -26.40 4.68 10.09
CA TYR A 347 -26.48 4.81 8.63
C TYR A 347 -27.88 5.27 8.23
N HIS A 348 -28.09 6.59 8.21
CA HIS A 348 -29.21 7.26 7.53
C HIS A 348 -28.70 8.28 6.52
#